data_AF-A0A1M5PH46-F1
#
_entry.id   AF-A0A1M5PH46-F1
#
_cell.length_a   1.000
_cell.length_b   1.000
_cell.length_c   1.000
_cell.angle_alpha   90.00
_cell.angle_beta   90.00
_cell.angle_gamma   90.00
#
_symmetry.space_group_name_H-M   'P 1'
#
loop_
_entity.id
_entity.type
_entity.pdbx_description
1 polymer ?
#
loop_
_entity_poly.entity_id
_entity_poly.type
_entity_poly.pdbx_seq_one_letter_code
_entity_poly.pdbx_strand_id
1 'polypeptide(L)'
;MKIILISFTMKKIVLLLSIACFSLIEVYSQVEYKVITSVESIVPNGLGRSRLLSSNEQRDYNEFTSERSSDKKEDERNKSKRGDIRVKDFEETKLLNFYNLGGIRFQNIVANDAVISSKLTAMAEDGWELMFVTSAVESDAGTNDGQGIFVTRYIFKRNK
;
A
#
# COMPACT_ATOMS: atom_id res chain seq x y z
N MET A 1 -38.46 3.87 51.86
CA MET A 1 -38.83 4.27 50.48
C MET A 1 -37.91 5.33 49.87
N LYS A 2 -37.61 6.45 50.54
CA LYS A 2 -36.71 7.52 50.03
C LYS A 2 -35.27 7.05 49.68
N ILE A 3 -34.63 6.23 50.51
CA ILE A 3 -33.24 5.76 50.31
C ILE A 3 -33.10 4.86 49.06
N ILE A 4 -34.09 4.00 48.81
CA ILE A 4 -34.13 3.12 47.62
C ILE A 4 -34.32 3.95 46.35
N LEU A 5 -35.16 4.99 46.40
CA LEU A 5 -35.38 5.92 45.29
C LEU A 5 -34.10 6.70 44.95
N ILE A 6 -33.36 7.17 45.97
CA ILE A 6 -32.10 7.89 45.79
C ILE A 6 -31.03 6.99 45.15
N SER A 7 -30.91 5.73 45.61
CA SER A 7 -29.99 4.75 45.02
C SER A 7 -30.29 4.46 43.55
N PHE A 8 -31.58 4.37 43.19
CA PHE A 8 -32.02 4.14 41.82
C PHE A 8 -31.67 5.33 40.89
N THR A 9 -31.83 6.56 41.39
CA THR A 9 -31.45 7.79 40.68
C THR A 9 -29.94 7.92 40.50
N MET A 10 -29.14 7.55 41.52
CA MET A 10 -27.67 7.56 41.43
C MET A 10 -27.13 6.58 40.38
N LYS A 11 -27.70 5.37 40.26
CA LYS A 11 -27.29 4.39 39.24
C LYS A 11 -27.55 4.89 37.82
N LYS A 12 -28.66 5.62 37.59
CA LYS A 12 -28.96 6.23 36.28
C LYS A 12 -28.01 7.37 35.95
N ILE A 13 -27.63 8.17 36.93
CA ILE A 13 -26.66 9.26 36.77
C ILE A 13 -25.28 8.67 36.43
N VAL A 14 -24.83 7.63 37.14
CA VAL A 14 -23.57 6.94 36.83
C VAL A 14 -23.60 6.35 35.42
N LEU A 15 -24.70 5.71 35.00
CA LEU A 15 -24.86 5.17 33.65
C LEU A 15 -24.83 6.28 32.58
N LEU A 16 -25.51 7.40 32.81
CA LEU A 16 -25.51 8.57 31.91
C LEU A 16 -24.11 9.20 31.80
N LEU A 17 -23.39 9.33 32.91
CA LEU A 17 -21.99 9.78 32.91
C LEU A 17 -21.08 8.80 32.18
N SER A 18 -21.32 7.49 32.30
CA SER A 18 -20.57 6.46 31.59
C SER A 18 -20.74 6.61 30.08
N ILE A 19 -21.99 6.74 29.61
CA ILE A 19 -22.33 6.91 28.19
C ILE A 19 -21.76 8.23 27.64
N ALA A 20 -21.86 9.32 28.40
CA ALA A 20 -21.28 10.61 28.03
C ALA A 20 -19.75 10.55 27.93
N CYS A 21 -19.08 9.80 28.80
CA CYS A 21 -17.63 9.60 28.76
C CYS A 21 -17.18 8.83 27.51
N PHE A 22 -17.98 7.88 27.03
CA PHE A 22 -17.71 7.16 25.76
C PHE A 22 -17.99 8.01 24.52
N SER A 23 -18.94 8.96 24.59
CA SER A 23 -19.26 9.84 23.44
C SER A 23 -18.21 10.91 23.12
N LEU A 24 -17.21 11.09 24.00
CA LEU A 24 -16.10 12.03 23.80
C LEU A 24 -14.86 11.36 23.19
N ILE A 25 -14.91 10.06 22.91
CA ILE A 25 -13.83 9.38 22.18
C ILE A 25 -14.02 9.72 20.69
N GLU A 26 -13.50 10.86 20.28
CA GLU A 26 -13.31 11.15 18.87
C GLU A 26 -12.30 10.13 18.32
N VAL A 27 -12.81 9.09 17.66
CA VAL A 27 -11.98 8.18 16.87
C VAL A 27 -11.57 8.94 15.61
N TYR A 28 -10.53 9.75 15.71
CA TYR A 28 -9.80 10.20 14.54
C TYR A 28 -9.13 8.98 13.93
N SER A 29 -9.81 8.35 12.98
CA SER A 29 -9.21 7.30 12.17
C SER A 29 -8.09 7.92 11.32
N GLN A 30 -6.86 7.90 11.82
CA GLN A 30 -5.69 8.18 10.99
C GLN A 30 -5.55 7.01 10.02
N VAL A 31 -6.13 7.11 8.83
CA VAL A 31 -5.98 6.06 7.81
C VAL A 31 -4.57 6.15 7.25
N GLU A 32 -3.86 5.03 7.22
CA GLU A 32 -2.61 4.91 6.47
C GLU A 32 -2.79 4.03 5.23
N TYR A 33 -2.01 4.32 4.19
CA TYR A 33 -2.01 3.60 2.93
C TYR A 33 -0.68 2.89 2.70
N LYS A 34 -0.74 1.74 2.04
CA LYS A 34 0.44 0.98 1.62
C LYS A 34 0.25 0.45 0.22
N VAL A 35 1.33 0.45 -0.55
CA VAL A 35 1.37 -0.08 -1.91
C VAL A 35 2.31 -1.28 -1.94
N ILE A 36 1.81 -2.40 -2.44
CA ILE A 36 2.61 -3.57 -2.81
C ILE A 36 2.60 -3.64 -4.34
N THR A 37 3.76 -3.88 -4.94
CA THR A 37 3.90 -3.89 -6.41
C THR A 37 4.46 -5.22 -6.88
N SER A 38 3.77 -5.93 -7.78
CA SER A 38 4.40 -6.97 -8.59
C SER A 38 4.93 -6.36 -9.89
N VAL A 39 6.12 -6.80 -10.29
CA VAL A 39 6.73 -6.53 -11.58
C VAL A 39 7.04 -7.88 -12.20
N GLU A 40 6.33 -8.25 -13.28
CA GLU A 40 6.59 -9.47 -14.03
C GLU A 40 7.26 -9.15 -15.36
N SER A 41 8.37 -9.85 -15.64
CA SER A 41 9.16 -9.62 -16.83
C SER A 41 8.68 -10.49 -17.98
N ILE A 42 8.46 -9.84 -19.13
CA ILE A 42 8.16 -10.45 -20.43
C ILE A 42 9.44 -10.35 -21.26
N VAL A 43 10.51 -10.95 -20.75
CA VAL A 43 11.80 -11.04 -21.46
C VAL A 43 11.90 -12.40 -22.15
N PRO A 44 12.07 -12.43 -23.48
CA PRO A 44 12.40 -13.62 -24.26
C PRO A 44 13.59 -14.33 -23.64
N ASN A 45 13.60 -15.66 -23.73
CA ASN A 45 14.60 -16.54 -23.08
C ASN A 45 14.47 -16.67 -21.55
N GLY A 46 13.50 -16.01 -20.91
CA GLY A 46 13.22 -16.23 -19.49
C GLY A 46 14.30 -15.71 -18.54
N LEU A 47 15.15 -14.79 -18.99
CA LEU A 47 16.19 -14.11 -18.19
C LEU A 47 15.64 -12.96 -17.32
N GLY A 48 14.33 -12.77 -17.32
CA GLY A 48 13.65 -11.71 -16.56
C GLY A 48 13.79 -11.83 -15.05
N ARG A 49 13.66 -10.70 -14.36
CA ARG A 49 13.66 -10.59 -12.89
C ARG A 49 12.28 -10.21 -12.39
N SER A 50 11.36 -11.17 -12.38
CA SER A 50 10.01 -10.94 -11.84
C SER A 50 10.04 -10.89 -10.30
N ARG A 51 9.41 -9.88 -9.68
CA ARG A 51 9.45 -9.63 -8.22
C ARG A 51 8.14 -9.06 -7.69
N LEU A 52 7.84 -9.38 -6.43
CA LEU A 52 6.85 -8.68 -5.61
C LEU A 52 7.61 -7.82 -4.58
N LEU A 53 7.33 -6.53 -4.59
CA LEU A 53 8.05 -5.49 -3.85
C LEU A 53 7.13 -4.86 -2.81
N SER A 54 7.64 -4.67 -1.59
CA SER A 54 6.96 -3.85 -0.57
C SER A 54 7.95 -3.17 0.36
N SER A 55 7.66 -1.92 0.75
CA SER A 55 8.49 -1.14 1.69
C SER A 55 7.84 -1.14 3.07
N ASN A 56 8.68 -1.18 4.11
CA ASN A 56 8.28 -0.89 5.49
C ASN A 56 8.76 0.51 5.94
N GLU A 57 9.57 1.20 5.13
CA GLU A 57 9.92 2.60 5.35
C GLU A 57 8.78 3.54 4.93
N GLN A 58 8.52 4.55 5.74
CA GLN A 58 7.69 5.71 5.39
C GLN A 58 8.59 6.86 4.93
N ARG A 59 8.15 7.59 3.89
CA ARG A 59 8.81 8.81 3.40
C ARG A 59 7.78 9.93 3.33
N ASP A 60 8.16 11.12 3.77
CA ASP A 60 7.32 12.30 3.65
C ASP A 60 7.47 12.87 2.23
N TYR A 61 6.36 12.97 1.50
CA TYR A 61 6.37 13.53 0.15
C TYR A 61 6.74 15.02 0.14
N ASN A 62 6.49 15.75 1.25
CA ASN A 62 6.81 17.18 1.37
C ASN A 62 8.31 17.43 1.25
N GLU A 63 9.15 16.52 1.75
CA GLU A 63 10.61 16.62 1.64
C GLU A 63 11.13 16.62 0.20
N PHE A 64 10.31 16.19 -0.77
CA PHE A 64 10.66 16.06 -2.19
C PHE A 64 9.80 16.92 -3.12
N THR A 65 8.84 17.67 -2.57
CA THR A 65 7.88 18.48 -3.33
C THR A 65 8.34 19.93 -3.43
N SER A 66 8.22 20.53 -4.63
CA SER A 66 8.41 21.98 -4.80
C SER A 66 7.05 22.66 -4.73
N GLU A 67 6.98 23.79 -4.04
CA GLU A 67 5.79 24.63 -4.00
C GLU A 67 5.87 25.68 -5.11
N ARG A 68 4.73 25.91 -5.78
CA ARG A 68 4.60 26.86 -6.89
C ARG A 68 3.40 27.75 -6.64
N SER A 69 3.59 29.06 -6.77
CA SER A 69 2.59 30.09 -6.51
C SER A 69 2.38 30.97 -7.73
N SER A 70 1.33 31.79 -7.71
CA SER A 70 1.08 32.78 -8.77
C SER A 70 2.11 33.93 -8.73
N ASP A 71 2.64 34.27 -7.55
CA ASP A 71 3.78 35.19 -7.43
C ASP A 71 5.08 34.38 -7.46
N LYS A 72 5.88 34.57 -8.53
CA LYS A 72 7.17 33.90 -8.73
C LYS A 72 8.20 34.20 -7.62
N LYS A 73 7.99 35.22 -6.79
CA LYS A 73 8.87 35.52 -5.66
C LYS A 73 8.68 34.56 -4.49
N GLU A 74 7.53 33.90 -4.42
CA GLU A 74 7.17 32.94 -3.36
C GLU A 74 7.45 31.49 -3.78
N ASP A 75 7.82 31.25 -5.05
CA ASP A 75 8.19 29.94 -5.55
C ASP A 75 9.42 29.38 -4.82
N GLU A 76 9.25 28.23 -4.14
CA GLU A 76 10.35 27.50 -3.55
C GLU A 76 10.61 26.17 -4.27
N ARG A 77 11.78 26.08 -4.90
CA ARG A 77 12.24 24.83 -5.51
C ARG A 77 12.80 23.90 -4.44
N ASN A 78 12.30 22.68 -4.42
CA ASN A 78 12.89 21.60 -3.64
C ASN A 78 14.32 21.27 -4.11
N LYS A 79 15.27 21.19 -3.16
CA LYS A 79 16.70 20.97 -3.42
C LYS A 79 17.18 19.56 -3.09
N SER A 80 16.30 18.67 -2.64
CA SER A 80 16.64 17.27 -2.35
C SER A 80 17.18 16.56 -3.60
N LYS A 81 18.02 15.54 -3.40
CA LYS A 81 18.55 14.75 -4.52
C LYS A 81 17.62 13.58 -4.78
N ARG A 82 17.47 13.19 -6.04
CA ARG A 82 16.72 11.98 -6.43
C ARG A 82 17.23 10.70 -5.76
N GLY A 83 18.52 10.67 -5.41
CA GLY A 83 19.12 9.56 -4.67
C GLY A 83 18.56 9.40 -3.27
N ASP A 84 18.14 10.50 -2.64
CA ASP A 84 17.63 10.53 -1.27
C ASP A 84 16.23 9.90 -1.19
N ILE A 85 15.46 9.91 -2.29
CA ILE A 85 14.14 9.26 -2.40
C ILE A 85 14.25 7.72 -2.36
N ARG A 86 15.41 7.15 -2.74
CA ARG A 86 15.56 5.70 -2.86
C ARG A 86 15.47 5.05 -1.48
N VAL A 87 14.55 4.10 -1.35
CA VAL A 87 14.45 3.19 -0.20
C VAL A 87 15.45 2.05 -0.41
N LYS A 88 16.30 1.80 0.59
CA LYS A 88 17.29 0.70 0.54
C LYS A 88 16.76 -0.54 1.23
N ASP A 89 15.96 -0.37 2.28
CA ASP A 89 15.41 -1.47 3.06
C ASP A 89 13.97 -1.75 2.61
N PHE A 90 13.81 -2.75 1.74
CA PHE A 90 12.52 -3.20 1.24
C PHE A 90 12.48 -4.73 1.09
N GLU A 91 11.28 -5.29 1.12
CA GLU A 91 11.05 -6.71 0.86
C GLU A 91 11.00 -6.97 -0.64
N GLU A 92 11.79 -7.94 -1.10
CA GLU A 92 11.78 -8.44 -2.48
C GLU A 92 11.47 -9.93 -2.48
N THR A 93 10.24 -10.29 -2.83
CA THR A 93 9.83 -11.69 -3.01
C THR A 93 10.02 -12.11 -4.47
N LYS A 94 10.64 -13.27 -4.69
CA LYS A 94 10.89 -13.80 -6.04
C LYS A 94 9.58 -14.27 -6.68
N LEU A 95 9.36 -13.88 -7.92
CA LEU A 95 8.33 -14.42 -8.80
C LEU A 95 8.99 -15.08 -10.03
N LEU A 96 8.24 -15.97 -10.67
CA LEU A 96 8.63 -16.66 -11.90
C LEU A 96 8.22 -15.84 -13.13
N ASN A 97 9.00 -15.94 -14.21
CA ASN A 97 8.68 -15.23 -15.46
C ASN A 97 7.49 -15.87 -16.18
N PHE A 98 6.66 -15.07 -16.84
CA PHE A 98 5.50 -15.56 -17.59
C PHE A 98 5.87 -16.26 -18.91
N TYR A 99 7.03 -15.93 -19.48
CA TYR A 99 7.44 -16.42 -20.79
C TYR A 99 8.85 -17.03 -20.77
N ASN A 100 9.08 -17.96 -21.68
CA ASN A 100 10.41 -18.39 -22.11
C ASN A 100 10.42 -18.62 -23.63
N LEU A 101 11.49 -19.22 -24.16
CA LEU A 101 11.60 -19.57 -25.59
C LEU A 101 10.45 -20.45 -26.13
N GLY A 102 9.80 -21.23 -25.28
CA GLY A 102 8.69 -22.12 -25.65
C GLY A 102 7.30 -21.48 -25.50
N GLY A 103 7.21 -20.20 -25.13
CA GLY A 103 5.95 -19.48 -24.93
C GLY A 103 5.56 -19.30 -23.46
N ILE A 104 4.25 -19.22 -23.22
CA ILE A 104 3.66 -18.92 -21.90
C ILE A 104 3.88 -20.08 -20.91
N ARG A 105 4.26 -19.75 -19.69
CA ARG A 105 4.49 -20.68 -18.58
C ARG A 105 3.33 -20.62 -17.58
N PHE A 106 2.20 -21.25 -17.89
CA PHE A 106 1.02 -21.22 -17.02
C PHE A 106 1.27 -21.71 -15.58
N GLN A 107 2.12 -22.72 -15.39
CA GLN A 107 2.54 -23.16 -14.06
C GLN A 107 3.25 -22.07 -13.26
N ASN A 108 4.04 -21.22 -13.93
CA ASN A 108 4.71 -20.09 -13.30
C ASN A 108 3.69 -19.05 -12.84
N ILE A 109 2.65 -18.80 -13.66
CA ILE A 109 1.55 -17.90 -13.31
C ILE A 109 0.84 -18.40 -12.06
N VAL A 110 0.39 -19.66 -12.04
CA VAL A 110 -0.29 -20.26 -10.89
C VAL A 110 0.57 -20.25 -9.63
N ALA A 111 1.87 -20.51 -9.75
CA ALA A 111 2.80 -20.43 -8.62
C ALA A 111 2.95 -18.99 -8.09
N ASN A 112 3.02 -18.00 -8.99
CA ASN A 112 3.06 -16.59 -8.60
C ASN A 112 1.76 -16.16 -7.92
N ASP A 113 0.61 -16.58 -8.42
CA ASP A 113 -0.69 -16.29 -7.82
C ASP A 113 -0.78 -16.83 -6.39
N ALA A 114 -0.26 -18.03 -6.12
CA ALA A 114 -0.19 -18.58 -4.77
C ALA A 114 0.72 -17.73 -3.84
N VAL A 115 1.87 -17.29 -4.33
CA VAL A 115 2.80 -16.43 -3.56
C VAL A 115 2.17 -15.06 -3.27
N ILE A 116 1.55 -14.44 -4.27
CA ILE A 116 0.86 -13.16 -4.13
C ILE A 116 -0.30 -13.30 -3.15
N SER A 117 -1.14 -14.33 -3.30
CA SER A 117 -2.28 -14.59 -2.40
C SER A 117 -1.83 -14.73 -0.95
N SER A 118 -0.72 -15.44 -0.72
CA SER A 118 -0.13 -15.55 0.62
C SER A 118 0.26 -14.18 1.19
N LYS A 119 0.91 -13.29 0.41
CA LYS A 119 1.23 -11.93 0.87
C LYS A 119 -0.03 -11.10 1.13
N LEU A 120 -1.03 -11.13 0.24
CA LEU A 120 -2.28 -10.37 0.44
C LEU A 120 -3.06 -10.88 1.68
N THR A 121 -3.02 -12.19 1.94
CA THR A 121 -3.61 -12.80 3.13
C THR A 121 -2.91 -12.31 4.40
N ALA A 122 -1.57 -12.33 4.43
CA ALA A 122 -0.80 -11.81 5.55
C ALA A 122 -1.08 -10.32 5.80
N MET A 123 -1.23 -9.52 4.73
CA MET A 123 -1.64 -8.12 4.86
C MET A 123 -3.02 -7.99 5.52
N ALA A 124 -3.99 -8.83 5.13
CA ALA A 124 -5.32 -8.83 5.73
C ALA A 124 -5.28 -9.24 7.22
N GLU A 125 -4.46 -10.24 7.58
CA GLU A 125 -4.22 -10.65 8.97
C GLU A 125 -3.59 -9.52 9.80
N ASP A 126 -2.72 -8.70 9.20
CA ASP A 126 -2.12 -7.49 9.79
C ASP A 126 -3.07 -6.26 9.82
N GLY A 127 -4.36 -6.47 9.52
CA GLY A 127 -5.41 -5.46 9.57
C GLY A 127 -5.48 -4.55 8.35
N TRP A 128 -4.79 -4.87 7.25
CA TRP A 128 -4.89 -4.11 6.01
C TRP A 128 -6.07 -4.54 5.15
N GLU A 129 -6.86 -3.56 4.72
CA GLU A 129 -7.93 -3.73 3.75
C GLU A 129 -7.40 -3.47 2.33
N LEU A 130 -7.56 -4.44 1.42
CA LEU A 130 -7.24 -4.25 0.00
C LEU A 130 -8.31 -3.37 -0.64
N MET A 131 -7.90 -2.20 -1.13
CA MET A 131 -8.83 -1.20 -1.67
C MET A 131 -8.90 -1.22 -3.19
N PHE A 132 -7.73 -1.27 -3.82
CA PHE A 132 -7.62 -1.17 -5.28
C PHE A 132 -6.53 -2.10 -5.78
N VAL A 133 -6.78 -2.66 -6.97
CA VAL A 133 -5.78 -3.37 -7.78
C VAL A 133 -5.74 -2.68 -9.13
N THR A 134 -4.55 -2.26 -9.55
CA THR A 134 -4.34 -1.64 -10.86
C THR A 134 -3.16 -2.29 -11.55
N SER A 135 -3.35 -2.64 -12.82
CA SER A 135 -2.32 -3.27 -13.65
C SER A 135 -1.99 -2.36 -14.84
N ALA A 136 -0.72 -2.36 -15.22
CA ALA A 136 -0.20 -1.64 -16.37
C ALA A 136 0.84 -2.51 -17.10
N VAL A 137 1.03 -2.21 -18.37
CA VAL A 137 2.06 -2.83 -19.21
C VAL A 137 2.90 -1.71 -19.80
N GLU A 138 4.22 -1.87 -19.71
CA GLU A 138 5.17 -1.06 -20.47
C GLU A 138 5.90 -1.99 -21.43
N SER A 139 5.93 -1.63 -22.71
CA SER A 139 6.66 -2.33 -23.78
C SER A 139 7.54 -1.33 -24.50
N ASP A 140 8.76 -1.73 -24.87
CA ASP A 140 9.61 -0.92 -25.73
C ASP A 140 9.11 -1.01 -27.17
N ALA A 141 8.22 -0.11 -27.59
CA ALA A 141 7.50 -0.16 -28.87
C ALA A 141 8.35 0.07 -30.14
N GLY A 142 9.65 -0.19 -30.09
CA GLY A 142 10.55 -0.16 -31.25
C GLY A 142 10.33 -1.33 -32.23
N THR A 143 10.81 -1.20 -33.46
CA THR A 143 10.69 -2.22 -34.53
C THR A 143 11.38 -3.56 -34.21
N ASN A 144 12.23 -3.60 -33.18
CA ASN A 144 12.90 -4.81 -32.68
C ASN A 144 12.38 -5.21 -31.28
N ASP A 145 11.13 -4.84 -30.93
CA ASP A 145 10.57 -5.11 -29.59
C ASP A 145 10.66 -6.59 -29.23
N GLY A 146 11.22 -6.83 -28.06
CA GLY A 146 11.21 -8.11 -27.38
C GLY A 146 11.35 -7.91 -25.88
N GLN A 147 10.95 -6.78 -25.31
CA GLN A 147 11.00 -6.60 -23.86
C GLN A 147 9.79 -5.83 -23.36
N GLY A 148 9.08 -6.47 -22.43
CA GLY A 148 7.99 -5.82 -21.71
C GLY A 148 8.07 -6.10 -20.22
N ILE A 149 7.42 -5.23 -19.45
CA ILE A 149 7.12 -5.45 -18.04
C ILE A 149 5.62 -5.34 -17.82
N PHE A 150 5.08 -6.30 -17.08
CA PHE A 150 3.77 -6.19 -16.45
C PHE A 150 3.98 -5.66 -15.04
N VAL A 151 3.16 -4.71 -14.61
CA VAL A 151 3.23 -4.13 -13.27
C VAL A 151 1.83 -4.13 -12.67
N THR A 152 1.67 -4.75 -11.51
CA THR A 152 0.42 -4.67 -10.73
C THR A 152 0.67 -4.01 -9.39
N ARG A 153 -0.15 -3.01 -9.03
CA ARG A 153 -0.13 -2.36 -7.73
C ARG A 153 -1.37 -2.76 -6.94
N TYR A 154 -1.13 -3.33 -5.76
CA TYR A 154 -2.12 -3.63 -4.74
C TYR A 154 -2.07 -2.51 -3.71
N ILE A 155 -3.15 -1.73 -3.61
CA ILE A 155 -3.25 -0.57 -2.72
C ILE A 155 -4.10 -0.97 -1.53
N PHE A 156 -3.48 -0.90 -0.36
CA PHE A 156 -4.09 -1.22 0.92
C PHE A 156 -4.31 0.04 1.75
N LYS A 157 -5.30 -0.01 2.63
CA LYS A 157 -5.48 0.97 3.70
C LYS A 157 -5.68 0.26 5.05
N ARG A 158 -5.35 0.91 6.16
CA ARG A 158 -5.82 0.51 7.49
C ARG A 158 -5.95 1.70 8.41
N ASN A 159 -6.65 1.52 9.52
CA ASN A 159 -6.65 2.50 10.60
C ASN A 159 -5.32 2.39 11.36
N LYS A 160 -4.69 3.54 11.59
CA LYS A 160 -3.47 3.68 12.38
C LYS A 160 -3.77 3.75 13.88
#